data_AF-A0A920TTU1-F1
#
_entry.id   AF-A0A920TTU1-F1
#
_cell.length_a   1.000
_cell.length_b   1.000
_cell.length_c   1.000
_cell.angle_alpha   90.00
_cell.angle_beta   90.00
_cell.angle_gamma   90.00
#
_symmetry.space_group_name_H-M   'P 1'
#
loop_
_entity.id
_entity.type
_entity.pdbx_description
1 polymer ?
#
loop_
_entity_poly.entity_id
_entity_poly.type
_entity_poly.pdbx_seq_one_letter_code
_entity_poly.pdbx_strand_id
1 'polypeptide(L)'
;MGTREKDPFLTGDRLEEATAGRDPQFNQSQVQFELSRAGGRTFGQFTGQHIGDNLAIVLDGAVQSAPVIRDRIGARGQIDMGSGTPLRKPLI
;
A
#
# COMPACT_ATOMS: atom_id res chain seq x y z
N MET A 1 -29.82 -7.14 3.56
CA MET A 1 -29.16 -5.94 4.11
C MET A 1 -27.80 -6.37 4.64
N GLY A 2 -26.78 -6.44 3.77
CA GLY A 2 -25.46 -6.98 4.12
C GLY A 2 -24.45 -5.86 4.31
N THR A 3 -24.21 -5.46 5.55
CA THR A 3 -23.09 -4.59 5.92
C THR A 3 -21.86 -5.46 6.14
N ARG A 4 -20.99 -5.58 5.13
CA ARG A 4 -19.74 -6.33 5.28
C ARG A 4 -18.54 -5.55 4.76
N GLU A 5 -17.69 -5.26 5.74
CA GLU A 5 -16.26 -4.94 5.77
C GLU A 5 -15.69 -3.69 5.06
N LYS A 6 -15.40 -2.70 5.93
CA LYS A 6 -14.30 -1.72 5.90
C LYS A 6 -14.25 -0.79 4.69
N ASP A 7 -14.89 0.36 4.85
CA ASP A 7 -14.56 1.54 4.04
C ASP A 7 -13.04 1.77 4.06
N PRO A 8 -12.37 1.83 2.88
CA PRO A 8 -10.96 2.14 2.81
C PRO A 8 -10.71 3.50 3.45
N PHE A 9 -9.87 3.56 4.49
CA PHE A 9 -9.49 4.83 5.11
C PHE A 9 -8.72 5.74 4.14
N LEU A 10 -8.16 5.14 3.08
CA LEU A 10 -7.57 5.81 1.95
C LEU A 10 -7.92 5.03 0.67
N THR A 11 -8.49 5.71 -0.31
CA THR A 11 -8.74 5.17 -1.65
C THR A 11 -7.64 5.57 -2.62
N GLY A 12 -7.55 4.86 -3.75
CA GLY A 12 -6.60 5.14 -4.83
C GLY A 12 -6.68 6.56 -5.40
N ASP A 13 -7.79 7.28 -5.17
CA ASP A 13 -7.98 8.67 -5.59
C ASP A 13 -7.01 9.65 -4.93
N ARG A 14 -6.29 9.21 -3.88
CA ARG A 14 -5.26 10.00 -3.20
C ARG A 14 -3.84 9.56 -3.52
N LEU A 15 -3.68 8.64 -4.46
CA LEU A 15 -2.41 8.18 -5.02
C LEU A 15 -2.03 9.12 -6.16
N GLU A 16 -0.88 9.79 -6.04
CA GLU A 16 -0.31 10.60 -7.13
C GLU A 16 0.49 9.70 -8.08
N GLU A 17 1.26 8.77 -7.53
CA GLU A 17 2.10 7.87 -8.30
C GLU A 17 2.18 6.51 -7.61
N ALA A 18 2.22 5.43 -8.39
CA ALA A 18 2.66 4.13 -7.91
C ALA A 18 3.51 3.45 -8.97
N THR A 19 4.74 3.15 -8.60
CA THR A 19 5.73 2.52 -9.46
C THR A 19 6.09 1.15 -8.90
N ALA A 20 5.71 0.12 -9.64
CA ALA A 20 6.09 -1.24 -9.38
C ALA A 20 7.55 -1.47 -9.83
N GLY A 21 8.35 -2.05 -8.97
CA GLY A 21 9.77 -2.31 -9.21
C GLY A 21 10.22 -3.60 -8.55
N ARG A 22 11.51 -3.88 -8.70
CA ARG A 22 12.15 -5.00 -8.01
C ARG A 22 13.25 -4.43 -7.14
N ASP A 23 13.23 -4.77 -5.86
CA ASP A 23 14.32 -4.47 -4.95
C ASP A 23 15.60 -5.12 -5.49
N PRO A 24 16.65 -4.35 -5.82
CA PRO A 24 17.86 -4.88 -6.43
C PRO A 24 18.74 -5.66 -5.44
N GLN A 25 18.53 -5.51 -4.13
CA GLN A 25 19.32 -6.14 -3.09
C GLN A 25 18.79 -7.54 -2.73
N PHE A 26 17.47 -7.71 -2.71
CA PHE A 26 16.79 -8.94 -2.30
C PHE A 26 16.04 -9.62 -3.46
N ASN A 27 16.04 -9.01 -4.65
CA ASN A 27 15.30 -9.47 -5.84
C ASN A 27 13.78 -9.63 -5.59
N GLN A 28 13.24 -8.86 -4.64
CA GLN A 28 11.85 -8.91 -4.22
C GLN A 28 11.02 -7.91 -5.03
N SER A 29 9.77 -8.25 -5.33
CA SER A 29 8.87 -7.28 -5.94
C SER A 29 8.49 -6.22 -4.92
N GLN A 30 8.56 -4.95 -5.30
CA GLN A 30 8.20 -3.83 -4.45
C GLN A 30 7.30 -2.85 -5.21
N VAL A 31 6.41 -2.17 -4.51
CA VAL A 31 5.64 -1.05 -5.05
C VAL A 31 6.00 0.20 -4.26
N GLN A 32 6.59 1.17 -4.94
CA GLN A 32 6.79 2.51 -4.40
C GLN A 32 5.56 3.32 -4.72
N PHE A 33 5.03 4.05 -3.75
CA PHE A 33 3.87 4.89 -3.95
C PHE A 33 4.09 6.28 -3.38
N GLU A 34 3.50 7.26 -4.06
CA GLU A 34 3.40 8.65 -3.63
C GLU A 34 1.93 9.03 -3.55
N LEU A 35 1.55 9.61 -2.42
CA LEU A 35 0.22 10.12 -2.13
C LEU A 35 0.21 11.63 -2.30
N SER A 36 -0.99 12.16 -2.55
CA SER A 36 -1.21 13.60 -2.58
C SER A 36 -0.92 14.21 -1.20
N ARG A 37 -0.72 15.53 -1.13
CA ARG A 37 -0.49 16.21 0.15
C ARG A 37 -1.61 15.94 1.17
N ALA A 38 -2.85 15.84 0.72
CA ALA A 38 -3.99 15.49 1.56
C ALA A 38 -4.00 13.99 1.92
N GLY A 39 -3.64 13.13 0.96
CA GLY A 39 -3.47 11.69 1.17
C GLY A 39 -2.41 11.37 2.22
N GLY A 40 -1.21 11.93 2.06
CA GLY A 40 -0.09 11.73 3.00
C GLY A 40 -0.35 12.22 4.42
N ARG A 41 -1.14 13.30 4.60
CA ARG A 41 -1.58 13.74 5.94
C ARG A 41 -2.49 12.71 6.60
N THR A 42 -3.49 12.22 5.85
CA THR A 42 -4.44 11.23 6.32
C THR A 42 -3.73 9.90 6.62
N PHE A 43 -2.89 9.46 5.68
CA PHE A 43 -2.12 8.22 5.79
C PHE A 43 -1.11 8.28 6.94
N GLY A 44 -0.42 9.41 7.12
CA GLY A 44 0.47 9.63 8.27
C GLY A 44 -0.25 9.68 9.60
N GLN A 45 -1.46 10.24 9.66
CA GLN A 45 -2.27 10.19 10.88
C GLN A 45 -2.68 8.75 11.21
N PHE A 46 -3.17 8.02 10.22
CA PHE A 46 -3.59 6.62 10.38
C PHE A 46 -2.42 5.72 10.78
N THR A 47 -1.35 5.68 9.98
CA THR A 47 -0.17 4.84 10.26
C THR A 47 0.49 5.20 11.60
N GLY A 48 0.49 6.48 11.99
CA GLY A 48 0.99 6.88 13.31
C GLY A 48 0.15 6.41 14.50
N GLN A 49 -1.14 6.14 14.29
CA GLN A 49 -2.05 5.61 15.32
C GLN A 49 -2.08 4.08 15.35
N HIS A 50 -1.66 3.44 14.25
CA HIS A 50 -1.76 2.00 14.00
C HIS A 50 -0.38 1.33 13.88
N ILE A 51 0.64 1.88 14.55
CA ILE A 51 1.97 1.25 14.59
C ILE A 51 1.85 -0.12 15.27
N GLY A 52 2.34 -1.16 14.59
CA GLY A 52 2.22 -2.56 14.99
C GLY A 52 1.08 -3.32 14.31
N ASP A 53 0.13 -2.61 13.68
CA ASP A 53 -1.00 -3.24 13.00
C ASP A 53 -0.65 -3.65 11.56
N ASN A 54 -1.41 -4.61 11.02
CA ASN A 54 -1.32 -4.99 9.61
C ASN A 54 -2.09 -4.00 8.73
N LEU A 55 -1.41 -3.45 7.73
CA LEU A 55 -2.01 -2.63 6.68
C LEU A 55 -2.38 -3.50 5.48
N ALA A 56 -3.65 -3.87 5.34
CA ALA A 56 -4.10 -4.64 4.18
C ALA A 56 -4.10 -3.78 2.91
N ILE A 57 -3.43 -4.25 1.87
CA ILE A 57 -3.39 -3.63 0.54
C ILE A 57 -4.19 -4.53 -0.40
N VAL A 58 -5.28 -3.99 -0.92
CA VAL A 58 -6.25 -4.71 -1.76
C VAL A 58 -6.15 -4.18 -3.19
N LEU A 59 -5.84 -5.05 -4.15
CA LEU A 59 -5.88 -4.76 -5.59
C LEU A 59 -6.80 -5.79 -6.28
N ASP A 60 -7.66 -5.33 -7.18
CA ASP A 60 -8.64 -6.15 -7.91
C ASP A 60 -9.54 -7.01 -7.00
N GLY A 61 -9.85 -6.49 -5.81
CA GLY A 61 -10.66 -7.19 -4.82
C GLY A 61 -9.94 -8.29 -4.03
N ALA A 62 -8.64 -8.48 -4.24
CA ALA A 62 -7.81 -9.44 -3.51
C ALA A 62 -6.76 -8.73 -2.64
N VAL A 63 -6.58 -9.23 -1.40
CA VAL A 63 -5.48 -8.77 -0.52
C VAL A 63 -4.15 -9.24 -1.12
N GLN A 64 -3.34 -8.29 -1.56
CA GLN A 64 -2.03 -8.55 -2.16
C GLN A 64 -0.93 -8.65 -1.11
N SER A 65 -1.01 -7.80 -0.08
CA SER A 65 -0.06 -7.80 1.03
C SER A 65 -0.72 -7.22 2.28
N ALA A 66 -0.15 -7.56 3.44
CA ALA A 66 -0.58 -7.06 4.73
C ALA A 66 0.62 -6.72 5.64
N PRO A 67 1.53 -5.82 5.20
CA PRO A 67 2.72 -5.48 5.96
C PRO A 67 2.35 -4.87 7.33
N VAL A 68 3.25 -5.08 8.30
CA VAL A 68 3.13 -4.45 9.62
C VAL A 68 3.58 -2.99 9.52
N ILE A 69 2.77 -2.07 10.02
CA ILE A 69 3.11 -0.66 10.11
C ILE A 69 4.20 -0.50 11.18
N ARG A 70 5.39 -0.12 10.77
CA ARG A 70 6.54 0.04 11.69
C ARG A 70 6.73 1.47 12.18
N ASP A 71 6.33 2.43 11.36
CA ASP A 71 6.48 3.85 11.61
C ASP A 71 5.35 4.62 10.94
N ARG A 72 5.23 5.91 11.32
CA ARG A 72 4.37 6.84 10.60
C ARG A 72 4.90 7.02 9.17
N ILE A 73 4.06 6.69 8.18
CA ILE A 73 4.38 6.86 6.77
C ILE A 73 3.71 8.14 6.27
N GLY A 74 4.51 9.04 5.71
CA GLY A 74 4.02 10.31 5.16
C GLY A 74 3.36 10.13 3.79
N ALA A 75 3.71 11.01 2.85
CA ALA A 75 3.19 10.92 1.48
C ALA A 75 3.86 9.82 0.64
N ARG A 76 5.05 9.36 1.01
CA ARG A 76 5.79 8.34 0.24
C ARG A 76 5.99 7.10 1.08
N GLY A 77 5.84 5.94 0.45
CA GLY A 77 6.09 4.65 1.08
C GLY A 77 6.52 3.59 0.07
N GLN A 78 7.03 2.50 0.61
CA GLN A 78 7.38 1.29 -0.13
C GLN A 78 6.61 0.10 0.46
N ILE A 79 6.09 -0.74 -0.42
CA ILE A 79 5.42 -1.99 -0.10
C ILE A 79 6.26 -3.12 -0.68
N ASP A 80 6.81 -3.97 0.18
CA ASP A 80 7.44 -5.21 -0.27
C ASP A 80 6.35 -6.27 -0.53
N MET A 81 6.23 -6.70 -1.77
CA MET A 81 5.26 -7.71 -2.22
C MET A 81 5.78 -9.14 -2.00
N GLY A 82 6.98 -9.29 -1.45
CA GLY A 82 7.63 -10.58 -1.23
C GLY A 82 8.09 -11.27 -2.52
N SER A 83 8.53 -12.52 -2.39
CA SER A 83 9.10 -13.33 -3.49
C SER A 83 8.05 -14.09 -4.33
N GLY A 84 6.75 -13.99 -3.99
CA GLY A 84 5.70 -14.83 -4.56
C GLY A 84 4.77 -14.17 -5.58
N THR A 85 4.66 -12.84 -5.59
CA THR A 85 3.70 -12.15 -6.46
C THR A 85 4.41 -11.59 -7.68
N PRO A 86 4.35 -12.25 -8.85
CA PRO A 86 4.86 -11.65 -10.07
C PRO A 86 4.10 -10.34 -10.30
N LEU A 87 4.84 -9.24 -10.44
CA LEU A 87 4.29 -7.99 -10.96
C LEU A 87 3.73 -8.31 -12.35
N ARG A 88 2.45 -8.62 -12.42
CA ARG A 88 1.77 -8.86 -13.68
C ARG A 88 1.91 -7.57 -14.46
N LYS A 89 2.64 -7.66 -15.57
CA LYS A 89 2.80 -6.57 -16.54
C LYS A 89 1.42 -5.99 -16.81
N PRO A 90 1.25 -4.65 -16.86
CA PRO A 90 0.00 -4.08 -17.32
C PRO A 90 -0.30 -4.70 -18.69
N LEU A 91 -1.48 -5.31 -18.82
CA LEU A 91 -1.97 -5.76 -20.11
C LEU A 91 -2.16 -4.49 -20.95
N ILE A 92 -1.26 -4.26 -21.90
CA ILE A 92 -1.45 -3.33 -23.00
C ILE A 92 -1.52 -4.18 -24.26
#